data_AF-A0A382MXJ0-F1
#
_entry.id   AF-A0A382MXJ0-F1
#
_cell.length_a   1.000
_cell.length_b   1.000
_cell.length_c   1.000
_cell.angle_alpha   90.00
_cell.angle_beta   90.00
_cell.angle_gamma   90.00
#
_symmetry.space_group_name_H-M   'P 1'
#
loop_
_entity.id
_entity.type
_entity.pdbx_description
1 polymer ?
#
loop_
_entity_poly.entity_id
_entity_poly.type
_entity_poly.pdbx_seq_one_letter_code
_entity_poly.pdbx_strand_id
1 'polypeptide(L)'
;MDSLKFMKTGMLLLLALLISGSWAVNLHADLPSVCKDEDDNATKEEKEDEKKKEEKEKPKTVEVEKKYIRLELSLKGYFEDPDAIPVSIATKNWGELKVTEPPVQGRKVKKGDLLLKLELEKIKQRLDLLNSDLSVIDLDRQILSSEVKLAETLAPMEKKELDRMENYVRQDFERFKNVDLPFEKKAAAMSLKSYHDSLAY
;
A
#
# COMPACT_ATOMS: atom_id res chain seq x y z
N MET A 1 14.39 21.03 26.18
CA MET A 1 14.33 20.85 24.71
C MET A 1 15.63 20.18 24.29
N ASP A 2 15.76 18.85 24.34
CA ASP A 2 16.93 18.13 23.75
C ASP A 2 16.78 16.60 23.69
N SER A 3 15.56 16.05 23.63
CA SER A 3 15.36 14.61 23.39
C SER A 3 15.01 14.27 21.93
N LEU A 4 14.61 15.26 21.12
CA LEU A 4 14.18 15.04 19.73
C LEU A 4 15.32 14.99 18.70
N LYS A 5 16.55 15.35 19.07
CA LYS A 5 17.71 15.29 18.17
C LYS A 5 18.39 13.92 18.15
N PHE A 6 18.26 13.13 19.22
CA PHE A 6 18.92 11.82 19.34
C PHE A 6 18.24 10.70 18.54
N MET A 7 16.92 10.77 18.33
CA MET A 7 16.20 9.77 17.53
C MET A 7 16.37 9.97 16.02
N LYS A 8 16.73 11.18 15.56
CA LYS A 8 16.87 11.48 14.13
C LYS A 8 18.26 11.13 13.59
N THR A 9 19.29 11.13 14.43
CA THR A 9 20.64 10.68 14.09
C THR A 9 20.81 9.16 14.21
N GLY A 10 20.04 8.48 15.07
CA GLY A 10 20.04 7.01 15.16
C GLY A 10 19.40 6.31 13.95
N MET A 11 18.41 6.93 13.31
CA MET A 11 17.70 6.34 12.16
C MET A 11 18.48 6.49 10.83
N LEU A 12 19.44 7.40 10.76
CA LEU A 12 20.30 7.61 9.58
C LEU A 12 21.53 6.70 9.56
N LEU A 13 21.90 6.12 10.70
CA LEU A 13 23.02 5.18 10.81
C LEU A 13 22.64 3.73 10.46
N LEU A 14 21.34 3.41 10.45
CA LEU A 14 20.80 2.11 10.02
C LEU A 14 20.58 2.02 8.50
N LEU A 15 20.55 3.15 7.78
CA LEU A 15 20.39 3.17 6.32
C LEU A 15 21.73 3.10 5.55
N ALA A 16 22.87 3.25 6.24
CA ALA A 16 24.19 3.27 5.62
C ALA A 16 24.93 1.92 5.67
N LEU A 17 24.35 0.87 6.27
CA LEU A 17 25.03 -0.42 6.47
C LEU A 17 24.63 -1.54 5.48
N LEU A 18 23.93 -1.21 4.39
CA LEU A 18 23.45 -2.19 3.40
C LEU A 18 24.05 -2.04 1.99
N ILE A 19 25.18 -1.33 1.83
CA ILE A 19 25.82 -1.11 0.50
C ILE A 19 27.21 -1.76 0.36
N SER A 20 27.76 -2.45 1.37
CA SER A 20 29.06 -3.13 1.23
C SER A 20 28.97 -4.62 1.53
N GLY A 21 28.95 -5.45 0.47
CA GLY A 21 29.05 -6.90 0.65
C GLY A 21 28.77 -7.76 -0.58
N SER A 22 29.55 -7.60 -1.67
CA SER A 22 29.90 -8.71 -2.55
C SER A 22 31.02 -8.30 -3.51
N TRP A 23 32.23 -8.77 -3.21
CA TRP A 23 33.36 -8.80 -4.15
C TRP A 23 33.69 -10.24 -4.51
N ALA A 24 34.09 -10.39 -5.77
CA ALA A 24 34.93 -11.42 -6.38
C ALA A 24 34.31 -12.80 -6.74
N VAL A 25 34.09 -12.98 -8.05
CA VAL A 25 34.75 -14.07 -8.79
C VAL A 25 35.23 -13.50 -10.14
N ASN A 26 36.55 -13.45 -10.31
CA ASN A 26 37.23 -13.34 -11.61
C ASN A 26 37.62 -14.76 -12.00
N LEU A 27 37.30 -15.21 -13.22
CA LEU A 27 38.03 -16.31 -13.84
C LEU A 27 38.12 -16.07 -15.36
N HIS A 28 39.36 -16.18 -15.82
CA HIS A 28 39.89 -15.90 -17.16
C HIS A 28 39.74 -17.10 -18.10
N ALA A 29 40.16 -16.86 -19.35
CA ALA A 29 40.56 -17.81 -20.40
C ALA A 29 39.41 -18.43 -21.21
N ASP A 30 39.52 -18.70 -22.50
CA ASP A 30 40.49 -18.39 -23.56
C ASP A 30 39.77 -18.85 -24.86
N LEU A 31 39.99 -18.17 -26.00
CA LEU A 31 39.75 -18.79 -27.31
C LEU A 31 40.76 -19.93 -27.49
N PRO A 32 40.38 -21.11 -28.03
CA PRO A 32 40.67 -21.31 -29.46
C PRO A 32 39.80 -22.36 -30.21
N SER A 33 40.08 -22.39 -31.52
CA SER A 33 40.16 -23.57 -32.41
C SER A 33 38.95 -23.94 -33.29
N VAL A 34 39.13 -23.54 -34.55
CA VAL A 34 38.92 -24.27 -35.81
C VAL A 34 39.01 -25.79 -35.69
N CYS A 35 38.14 -26.49 -36.43
CA CYS A 35 38.31 -27.73 -37.24
C CYS A 35 36.90 -28.32 -37.40
N LYS A 36 36.39 -28.90 -38.49
CA LYS A 36 36.80 -29.44 -39.81
C LYS A 36 35.49 -30.10 -40.33
N ASP A 37 35.26 -30.62 -41.53
CA ASP A 37 35.75 -30.59 -42.91
C ASP A 37 34.61 -31.33 -43.69
N GLU A 38 34.55 -31.12 -45.01
CA GLU A 38 34.22 -32.08 -46.08
C GLU A 38 33.82 -31.24 -47.33
N ASP A 39 34.77 -30.93 -48.23
CA ASP A 39 35.27 -31.78 -49.34
C ASP A 39 34.22 -31.80 -50.48
N ASP A 40 34.47 -31.57 -51.77
CA ASP A 40 35.67 -31.53 -52.60
C ASP A 40 35.30 -30.83 -53.93
N ASN A 41 36.26 -30.16 -54.57
CA ASN A 41 36.85 -30.64 -55.84
C ASN A 41 37.57 -29.49 -56.56
N ALA A 42 38.90 -29.63 -56.65
CA ALA A 42 39.82 -28.75 -57.35
C ALA A 42 39.95 -29.18 -58.82
N THR A 43 40.31 -28.27 -59.73
CA THR A 43 41.34 -28.53 -60.76
C THR A 43 41.94 -27.19 -61.22
N LYS A 44 43.27 -27.15 -61.24
CA LYS A 44 44.19 -26.04 -61.58
C LYS A 44 44.48 -25.98 -63.09
N GLU A 45 45.05 -24.85 -63.54
CA GLU A 45 46.30 -24.67 -64.32
C GLU A 45 46.27 -23.28 -65.02
N GLU A 46 46.99 -22.25 -64.56
CA GLU A 46 48.39 -21.86 -64.85
C GLU A 46 48.72 -21.53 -66.33
N LYS A 47 48.93 -20.23 -66.67
CA LYS A 47 50.25 -19.62 -67.03
C LYS A 47 50.16 -18.23 -67.70
N GLU A 48 51.30 -17.55 -67.56
CA GLU A 48 51.67 -16.15 -67.84
C GLU A 48 51.77 -15.74 -69.33
N ASP A 49 52.25 -14.50 -69.51
CA ASP A 49 52.72 -13.77 -70.71
C ASP A 49 51.71 -12.77 -71.29
N GLU A 50 52.03 -11.50 -71.59
CA GLU A 50 53.31 -10.83 -71.82
C GLU A 50 53.12 -9.30 -71.74
N LYS A 51 54.16 -8.55 -71.35
CA LYS A 51 54.25 -7.09 -71.49
C LYS A 51 54.45 -6.71 -72.97
N LYS A 52 53.70 -5.71 -73.49
CA LYS A 52 54.27 -4.55 -74.22
C LYS A 52 53.27 -3.46 -74.63
N LYS A 53 53.70 -2.24 -74.30
CA LYS A 53 53.61 -0.96 -75.03
C LYS A 53 52.35 -0.10 -74.89
N GLU A 54 52.65 1.06 -74.32
CA GLU A 54 51.87 2.30 -74.28
C GLU A 54 51.45 2.77 -75.68
N GLU A 55 50.16 2.98 -75.85
CA GLU A 55 49.63 4.10 -76.63
C GLU A 55 48.68 4.88 -75.72
N LYS A 56 48.87 6.21 -75.67
CA LYS A 56 48.02 7.12 -74.91
C LYS A 56 46.62 7.11 -75.52
N GLU A 57 45.73 6.26 -75.01
CA GLU A 57 44.30 6.34 -75.32
C GLU A 57 43.75 7.67 -74.78
N LYS A 58 43.16 8.47 -75.69
CA LYS A 58 42.39 9.67 -75.35
C LYS A 58 41.29 9.29 -74.35
N PRO A 59 40.86 10.19 -73.43
CA PRO A 59 39.86 9.84 -72.42
C PRO A 59 38.60 9.30 -73.11
N LYS A 60 38.20 8.07 -72.78
CA LYS A 60 36.95 7.47 -73.27
C LYS A 60 35.78 8.21 -72.66
N THR A 61 35.19 9.13 -73.42
CA THR A 61 33.96 9.82 -73.04
C THR A 61 32.78 8.89 -73.30
N VAL A 62 32.02 8.55 -72.26
CA VAL A 62 30.80 7.75 -72.37
C VAL A 62 29.62 8.71 -72.52
N GLU A 63 28.83 8.55 -73.58
CA GLU A 63 27.60 9.33 -73.76
C GLU A 63 26.55 8.88 -72.72
N VAL A 64 26.08 9.83 -71.91
CA VAL A 64 25.16 9.53 -70.80
C VAL A 64 23.73 9.49 -71.33
N GLU A 65 23.20 8.28 -71.46
CA GLU A 65 21.78 8.08 -71.79
C GLU A 65 20.91 8.36 -70.55
N LYS A 66 19.99 9.32 -70.66
CA LYS A 66 19.01 9.63 -69.60
C LYS A 66 18.00 8.49 -69.49
N LYS A 67 18.29 7.54 -68.60
CA LYS A 67 17.38 6.44 -68.24
C LYS A 67 16.93 6.59 -66.79
N TYR A 68 15.73 6.10 -66.49
CA TYR A 68 15.20 6.09 -65.13
C TYR A 68 15.99 5.10 -64.27
N ILE A 69 16.59 5.58 -63.19
CA ILE A 69 17.32 4.75 -62.23
C ILE A 69 16.33 4.36 -61.14
N ARG A 70 16.12 3.05 -60.94
CA ARG A 70 15.31 2.54 -59.84
C ARG A 70 16.16 2.52 -58.58
N LEU A 71 15.81 3.38 -57.63
CA LEU A 71 16.43 3.42 -56.31
C LEU A 71 15.63 2.53 -55.36
N GLU A 72 16.20 1.41 -54.96
CA GLU A 72 15.60 0.49 -53.98
C GLU A 72 16.20 0.76 -52.60
N LEU A 73 15.39 1.30 -51.68
CA LEU A 73 15.77 1.62 -50.31
C LEU A 73 15.29 0.51 -49.39
N SER A 74 16.23 -0.21 -48.78
CA SER A 74 15.93 -1.23 -47.76
C SER A 74 15.97 -0.61 -46.37
N LEU A 75 14.80 -0.35 -45.80
CA LEU A 75 14.66 0.21 -44.46
C LEU A 75 14.35 -0.91 -43.46
N LYS A 76 15.01 -0.89 -42.30
CA LYS A 76 14.72 -1.80 -41.19
C LYS A 76 13.63 -1.18 -40.32
N GLY A 77 12.51 -1.86 -40.20
CA GLY A 77 11.39 -1.47 -39.35
C GLY A 77 10.61 -2.68 -38.87
N TYR A 78 9.75 -2.47 -37.88
CA TYR A 78 8.83 -3.48 -37.37
C TYR A 78 7.42 -3.09 -37.76
N PHE A 79 6.59 -4.09 -38.08
CA PHE A 79 5.18 -3.87 -38.31
C PHE A 79 4.43 -4.10 -37.00
N GLU A 80 3.71 -3.07 -36.56
CA GLU A 80 2.80 -3.15 -35.43
C GLU A 80 1.37 -2.99 -35.94
N ASP A 81 0.45 -3.71 -35.33
CA ASP A 81 -0.97 -3.58 -35.61
C ASP A 81 -1.49 -2.30 -34.92
N PRO A 82 -2.07 -1.33 -35.64
CA PRO A 82 -2.57 -0.10 -35.03
C PRO A 82 -3.66 -0.35 -33.98
N ASP A 83 -4.36 -1.48 -34.07
CA ASP A 83 -5.45 -1.83 -33.14
C ASP A 83 -4.98 -2.74 -31.99
N ALA A 84 -3.68 -3.03 -31.87
CA ALA A 84 -3.15 -3.86 -30.79
C ALA A 84 -3.22 -3.13 -29.43
N ILE A 85 -4.01 -3.67 -28.50
CA ILE A 85 -4.12 -3.17 -27.13
C ILE A 85 -3.34 -4.11 -26.19
N PRO A 86 -2.31 -3.61 -25.48
CA PRO A 86 -1.61 -4.42 -24.49
C PRO A 86 -2.51 -4.66 -23.28
N VAL A 87 -2.71 -5.94 -22.91
CA VAL A 87 -3.45 -6.33 -21.71
C VAL A 87 -2.45 -6.67 -20.62
N SER A 88 -2.46 -5.90 -19.53
CA SER A 88 -1.65 -6.16 -18.34
C SER A 88 -2.51 -6.04 -17.07
N ILE A 89 -2.22 -6.86 -16.07
CA ILE A 89 -2.90 -6.81 -14.77
C ILE A 89 -1.92 -6.27 -13.75
N ALA A 90 -2.18 -5.06 -13.25
CA ALA A 90 -1.40 -4.49 -12.16
C ALA A 90 -2.07 -4.82 -10.83
N THR A 91 -1.47 -5.70 -10.03
CA THR A 91 -1.99 -6.07 -8.70
C THR A 91 -0.97 -5.73 -7.62
N LYS A 92 -1.46 -5.35 -6.43
CA LYS A 92 -0.61 -5.05 -5.28
C LYS A 92 -0.06 -6.33 -4.63
N ASN A 93 -0.88 -7.38 -4.57
CA ASN A 93 -0.54 -8.66 -3.96
C ASN A 93 -0.77 -9.80 -4.96
N TRP A 94 0.31 -10.27 -5.59
CA TRP A 94 0.27 -11.42 -6.48
C TRP A 94 0.08 -12.76 -5.75
N GLY A 95 0.55 -12.86 -4.50
CA GLY A 95 0.53 -14.13 -3.75
C GLY A 95 -0.85 -14.70 -3.46
N GLU A 96 -1.91 -13.89 -3.55
CA GLU A 96 -3.29 -14.32 -3.32
C GLU A 96 -4.02 -14.72 -4.60
N LEU A 97 -3.50 -14.33 -5.77
CA LEU A 97 -4.15 -14.49 -7.06
C LEU A 97 -3.52 -15.66 -7.82
N LYS A 98 -4.22 -16.78 -7.88
CA LYS A 98 -3.83 -17.91 -8.73
C LYS A 98 -4.59 -17.85 -10.05
N VAL A 99 -3.91 -18.13 -11.15
CA VAL A 99 -4.55 -18.29 -12.45
C VAL A 99 -5.13 -19.70 -12.51
N THR A 100 -6.46 -19.79 -12.59
CA THR A 100 -7.18 -21.06 -12.72
C THR A 100 -7.23 -21.51 -14.18
N GLU A 101 -7.52 -20.57 -15.09
CA GLU A 101 -7.57 -20.83 -16.53
C GLU A 101 -6.63 -19.86 -17.25
N PRO A 102 -5.52 -20.35 -17.83
CA PRO A 102 -4.56 -19.52 -18.54
C PRO A 102 -5.09 -19.11 -19.93
N PRO A 103 -4.62 -17.96 -20.47
CA PRO A 103 -5.02 -17.51 -21.79
C PRO A 103 -4.45 -18.41 -22.89
N VAL A 104 -5.30 -18.80 -23.84
CA VAL A 104 -4.88 -19.52 -25.06
C VAL A 104 -4.32 -18.54 -26.07
N GLN A 105 -3.04 -18.69 -26.43
CA GLN A 105 -2.36 -17.82 -27.38
C GLN A 105 -2.85 -18.05 -28.82
N GLY A 106 -2.87 -16.99 -29.64
CA GLY A 106 -3.25 -17.07 -31.06
C GLY A 106 -4.76 -17.26 -31.32
N ARG A 107 -5.58 -17.32 -30.28
CA ARG A 107 -7.05 -17.43 -30.39
C ARG A 107 -7.64 -16.07 -30.79
N LYS A 108 -8.56 -16.08 -31.77
CA LYS A 108 -9.43 -14.93 -32.05
C LYS A 108 -10.44 -14.76 -30.92
N VAL A 109 -10.43 -13.60 -30.27
CA VAL A 109 -11.30 -13.27 -29.13
C VAL A 109 -12.24 -12.13 -29.49
N LYS A 110 -13.46 -12.17 -28.95
CA LYS A 110 -14.45 -11.09 -29.07
C LYS A 110 -14.45 -10.22 -27.80
N LYS A 111 -15.04 -9.04 -27.91
CA LYS A 111 -15.26 -8.16 -26.76
C LYS A 111 -16.12 -8.86 -25.71
N GLY A 112 -15.61 -9.00 -24.49
CA GLY A 112 -16.29 -9.66 -23.38
C GLY A 112 -15.97 -11.16 -23.24
N ASP A 113 -15.16 -11.73 -24.13
CA ASP A 113 -14.70 -13.11 -23.96
C ASP A 113 -13.76 -13.22 -22.75
N LEU A 114 -13.88 -14.33 -22.03
CA LEU A 114 -13.00 -14.65 -20.93
C LEU A 114 -11.59 -14.97 -21.46
N LEU A 115 -10.62 -14.13 -21.12
CA LEU A 115 -9.21 -14.30 -21.50
C LEU A 115 -8.44 -15.10 -20.46
N LEU A 116 -8.62 -14.76 -19.17
CA LEU A 116 -8.02 -15.47 -18.06
C LEU A 116 -9.03 -15.57 -16.91
N LYS A 117 -8.86 -16.58 -16.07
CA LYS A 117 -9.65 -16.74 -14.86
C LYS A 117 -8.73 -16.77 -13.66
N LEU A 118 -9.03 -15.91 -12.68
CA LEU A 118 -8.31 -15.86 -11.40
C LEU A 118 -9.16 -16.52 -10.32
N GLU A 119 -8.48 -17.20 -9.39
CA GLU A 119 -9.08 -17.73 -8.17
C GLU A 119 -9.36 -16.57 -7.21
N LEU A 120 -10.63 -16.31 -6.93
CA LEU A 120 -11.08 -15.21 -6.08
C LEU A 120 -11.62 -15.68 -4.72
N GLU A 121 -11.47 -16.95 -4.38
CA GLU A 121 -12.10 -17.54 -3.19
C GLU A 121 -11.65 -16.84 -1.90
N LYS A 122 -10.35 -16.65 -1.71
CA LYS A 122 -9.79 -15.94 -0.54
C LYS A 122 -10.28 -14.50 -0.44
N ILE A 123 -10.43 -13.82 -1.58
CA ILE A 123 -10.93 -12.44 -1.63
C ILE A 123 -12.41 -12.40 -1.23
N LYS A 124 -13.20 -13.35 -1.72
CA LYS A 124 -14.63 -13.48 -1.34
C LYS A 124 -14.78 -13.77 0.15
N GLN A 125 -14.06 -14.76 0.67
CA GLN A 125 -14.08 -15.08 2.11
C GLN A 125 -13.72 -13.86 2.95
N ARG A 126 -12.70 -13.09 2.55
CA ARG A 126 -12.32 -11.86 3.27
C ARG A 126 -13.39 -10.77 3.16
N LEU A 127 -14.03 -10.65 2.00
CA LEU A 127 -15.15 -9.72 1.81
C LEU A 127 -16.35 -10.09 2.69
N ASP A 128 -16.68 -11.38 2.78
CA ASP A 128 -17.78 -11.89 3.59
C ASP A 128 -17.53 -11.66 5.08
N LEU A 129 -16.29 -11.87 5.54
CA LEU A 129 -15.88 -11.53 6.92
C LEU A 129 -16.02 -10.03 7.18
N LEU A 130 -15.51 -9.17 6.29
CA LEU A 130 -15.62 -7.73 6.44
C LEU A 130 -17.08 -7.24 6.44
N ASN A 131 -17.94 -7.84 5.62
CA ASN A 131 -19.37 -7.54 5.61
C ASN A 131 -20.05 -7.95 6.91
N SER A 132 -19.65 -9.11 7.46
CA SER A 132 -20.15 -9.58 8.76
C SER A 132 -19.72 -8.63 9.88
N ASP A 133 -18.44 -8.24 9.92
CA ASP A 133 -17.92 -7.27 10.89
C ASP A 133 -18.65 -5.92 10.78
N LEU A 134 -18.90 -5.45 9.56
CA LEU A 134 -19.65 -4.21 9.33
C LEU A 134 -21.08 -4.30 9.86
N SER A 135 -21.72 -5.47 9.72
CA SER A 135 -23.07 -5.68 10.25
C SER A 135 -23.12 -5.64 11.78
N VAL A 136 -22.11 -6.21 12.45
CA VAL A 136 -21.99 -6.14 13.91
C VAL A 136 -21.79 -4.69 14.37
N ILE A 137 -20.92 -3.95 13.70
CA ILE A 137 -20.67 -2.53 14.00
C ILE A 137 -21.94 -1.70 13.85
N ASP A 138 -22.79 -1.98 12.84
CA ASP A 138 -24.04 -1.24 12.69
C ASP A 138 -25.06 -1.58 13.79
N LEU A 139 -25.11 -2.83 14.25
CA LEU A 139 -25.92 -3.23 15.40
C LEU A 139 -25.46 -2.51 16.68
N ASP A 140 -24.15 -2.50 16.95
CA ASP A 140 -23.58 -1.78 18.09
C ASP A 140 -23.90 -0.29 18.04
N ARG A 141 -23.81 0.31 16.84
CA ARG A 141 -24.21 1.71 16.62
C ARG A 141 -25.68 1.94 16.96
N GLN A 142 -26.56 1.02 16.58
CA GLN A 142 -27.99 1.12 16.89
C GLN A 142 -28.26 0.99 18.39
N ILE A 143 -27.58 0.06 19.07
CA ILE A 143 -27.66 -0.12 20.54
C ILE A 143 -27.22 1.17 21.23
N LEU A 144 -26.02 1.67 20.92
CA LEU A 144 -25.49 2.91 21.51
C LEU A 144 -26.40 4.10 21.25
N SER A 145 -26.98 4.21 20.04
CA SER A 145 -27.94 5.28 19.73
C SER A 145 -29.21 5.22 20.59
N SER A 146 -29.62 4.01 20.99
CA SER A 146 -30.78 3.80 21.84
C SER A 146 -30.45 4.08 23.30
N GLU A 147 -29.26 3.68 23.76
CA GLU A 147 -28.76 4.00 25.11
C GLU A 147 -28.61 5.51 25.32
N VAL A 148 -28.08 6.23 24.34
CA VAL A 148 -27.97 7.70 24.41
C VAL A 148 -29.35 8.34 24.56
N LYS A 149 -30.33 7.93 23.74
CA LYS A 149 -31.71 8.44 23.85
C LYS A 149 -32.31 8.14 25.23
N LEU A 150 -32.11 6.92 25.73
CA LEU A 150 -32.59 6.53 27.05
C LEU A 150 -31.94 7.41 28.13
N ALA A 151 -30.61 7.58 28.10
CA ALA A 151 -29.88 8.42 29.04
C ALA A 151 -30.35 9.88 29.00
N GLU A 152 -30.58 10.44 27.82
CA GLU A 152 -31.12 11.79 27.65
C GLU A 152 -32.51 11.94 28.26
N THR A 153 -33.35 10.90 28.19
CA THR A 153 -34.68 10.91 28.83
C THR A 153 -34.64 10.74 30.34
N LEU A 154 -33.68 9.97 30.87
CA LEU A 154 -33.53 9.72 32.31
C LEU A 154 -32.82 10.87 33.04
N ALA A 155 -31.82 11.50 32.41
CA ALA A 155 -31.05 12.60 32.98
C ALA A 155 -31.90 13.71 33.64
N PRO A 156 -33.00 14.23 33.03
CA PRO A 156 -33.83 15.22 33.69
C PRO A 156 -34.64 14.66 34.87
N MET A 157 -34.99 13.37 34.87
CA MET A 157 -35.70 12.74 35.99
C MET A 157 -34.77 12.57 37.20
N GLU A 158 -33.56 12.06 36.96
CA GLU A 158 -32.51 11.93 37.97
C GLU A 158 -32.13 13.30 38.53
N LYS A 159 -31.98 14.31 37.67
CA LYS A 159 -31.74 15.68 38.11
C LYS A 159 -32.85 16.18 39.03
N LYS A 160 -34.11 16.00 38.65
CA LYS A 160 -35.25 16.40 39.49
C LYS A 160 -35.28 15.66 40.83
N GLU A 161 -34.83 14.41 40.87
CA GLU A 161 -34.72 13.66 42.11
C GLU A 161 -33.62 14.21 43.01
N LEU A 162 -32.43 14.46 42.45
CA LEU A 162 -31.33 15.12 43.16
C LEU A 162 -31.75 16.49 43.70
N ASP A 163 -32.45 17.29 42.90
CA ASP A 163 -32.96 18.61 43.32
C ASP A 163 -33.93 18.46 44.52
N ARG A 164 -34.79 17.43 44.53
CA ARG A 164 -35.67 17.16 45.68
C ARG A 164 -34.86 16.76 46.92
N MET A 165 -33.91 15.85 46.76
CA MET A 165 -33.06 15.39 47.87
C MET A 165 -32.25 16.55 48.46
N GLU A 166 -31.65 17.40 47.63
CA GLU A 166 -30.93 18.59 48.06
C GLU A 166 -31.84 19.52 48.87
N ASN A 167 -33.08 19.75 48.39
CA ASN A 167 -34.04 20.57 49.11
C ASN A 167 -34.40 19.99 50.48
N TYR A 168 -34.62 18.68 50.59
CA TYR A 168 -34.89 18.03 51.87
C TYR A 168 -33.71 18.13 52.84
N VAL A 169 -32.49 17.84 52.37
CA VAL A 169 -31.28 17.94 53.18
C VAL A 169 -31.05 19.38 53.65
N ARG A 170 -31.29 20.37 52.78
CA ARG A 170 -31.17 21.78 53.14
C ARG A 170 -32.19 22.18 54.21
N GLN A 171 -33.44 21.78 54.07
CA GLN A 171 -34.48 22.06 55.07
C GLN A 171 -34.18 21.40 56.42
N ASP A 172 -33.71 20.16 56.40
CA ASP A 172 -33.33 19.43 57.62
C ASP A 172 -32.15 20.11 58.33
N PHE A 173 -31.13 20.51 57.57
CA PHE A 173 -30.00 21.28 58.09
C PHE A 173 -30.43 22.62 58.69
N GLU A 174 -31.32 23.35 58.02
CA GLU A 174 -31.87 24.61 58.52
C GLU A 174 -32.67 24.41 59.81
N ARG A 175 -33.50 23.37 59.89
CA ARG A 175 -34.23 23.03 61.12
C ARG A 175 -33.26 22.71 62.26
N PHE A 176 -32.28 21.85 62.01
CA PHE A 176 -31.27 21.49 63.01
C PHE A 176 -30.55 22.73 63.53
N LYS A 177 -30.05 23.57 62.61
CA LYS A 177 -29.29 24.78 62.97
C LYS A 177 -30.12 25.77 63.79
N ASN A 178 -31.38 25.98 63.42
CA ASN A 178 -32.20 27.06 63.99
C ASN A 178 -33.04 26.62 65.20
N VAL A 179 -33.38 25.32 65.31
CA VAL A 179 -34.30 24.79 66.33
C VAL A 179 -33.56 23.83 67.26
N ASP A 180 -33.00 22.75 66.70
CA ASP A 180 -32.48 21.64 67.50
C ASP A 180 -31.17 22.04 68.20
N LEU A 181 -30.22 22.63 67.48
CA LEU A 181 -28.93 23.07 68.01
C LEU A 181 -29.02 24.04 69.20
N PRO A 182 -29.81 25.14 69.16
CA PRO A 182 -29.94 26.02 70.31
C PRO A 182 -30.67 25.34 71.49
N PHE A 183 -31.63 24.44 71.21
CA PHE A 183 -32.28 23.66 72.26
C PHE A 183 -31.29 22.70 72.94
N GLU A 184 -30.52 21.95 72.16
CA GLU A 184 -29.47 21.05 72.65
C GLU A 184 -28.43 21.80 73.50
N LYS A 185 -27.98 22.98 73.04
CA LYS A 185 -27.07 23.83 73.82
C LYS A 185 -27.66 24.23 75.18
N LYS A 186 -28.93 24.61 75.22
CA LYS A 186 -29.63 24.95 76.47
C LYS A 186 -29.78 23.72 77.38
N ALA A 187 -30.15 22.58 76.82
CA ALA A 187 -30.28 21.32 77.55
C ALA A 187 -28.93 20.86 78.14
N ALA A 188 -27.84 20.97 77.36
CA ALA A 188 -26.49 20.69 77.82
C ALA A 188 -26.06 21.64 78.96
N ALA A 189 -26.36 22.95 78.83
CA ALA A 189 -26.08 23.92 79.89
C ALA A 189 -26.86 23.64 81.18
N MET A 190 -28.15 23.27 81.09
CA MET A 190 -28.95 22.85 82.23
C MET A 190 -28.42 21.58 82.89
N SER A 191 -27.99 20.61 82.08
CA SER A 191 -27.38 19.37 82.59
C SER A 191 -26.10 19.68 83.36
N LEU A 192 -25.22 20.52 82.80
CA LEU A 192 -24.01 20.99 83.47
C LEU A 192 -24.34 21.66 84.81
N LYS A 193 -25.32 22.55 84.83
CA LYS A 193 -25.78 23.21 86.07
C LYS A 193 -26.27 22.19 87.10
N SER A 194 -27.09 21.21 86.69
CA SER A 194 -27.59 20.18 87.59
C SER A 194 -26.45 19.34 88.20
N TYR A 195 -25.42 19.00 87.42
CA TYR A 195 -24.25 18.30 87.94
C TYR A 195 -23.48 19.16 88.96
N HIS A 196 -23.30 20.44 88.65
CA HIS A 196 -22.65 21.37 89.56
C HIS A 196 -23.40 21.48 90.90
N ASP A 197 -24.72 21.66 90.85
CA ASP A 197 -25.56 21.78 92.04
C ASP A 197 -25.55 20.48 92.87
N SER A 198 -25.50 19.31 92.23
CA SER A 198 -25.42 18.01 92.91
C SER A 198 -24.08 17.76 93.62
N LEU A 199 -22.99 18.36 93.11
CA LEU A 199 -21.65 18.26 93.71
C LEU A 199 -21.42 19.30 94.80
N ALA A 200 -22.20 20.38 94.82
CA ALA A 200 -22.10 21.45 95.81
C ALA A 200 -22.86 21.13 97.11
N TYR A 201 -23.65 20.05 97.12
CA TYR A 201 -24.38 19.52 98.29
C TYR A 201 -23.59 18.35 98.90
#